data_AF-A0A9R0XEE5-F1
#
_entry.id   AF-A0A9R0XEE5-F1
#
_cell.length_a   1.000
_cell.length_b   1.000
_cell.length_c   1.000
_cell.angle_alpha   90.00
_cell.angle_beta   90.00
_cell.angle_gamma   90.00
#
_symmetry.space_group_name_H-M   'P 1'
#
loop_
_entity.id
_entity.type
_entity.pdbx_description
1 polymer ?
#
loop_
_entity_poly.entity_id
_entity_poly.type
_entity_poly.pdbx_seq_one_letter_code
_entity_poly.pdbx_strand_id
1 'polypeptide(L)'
;MGIPSFFSWLVGKYPNIVSPIIDVFPDSSEEEEDEEQEEEEDDDEEEEDEEQQQEEIIYDNLYLDMNEIIYKCFRLNNGLVIHISTTHDDPHAIWPVSANLSLAFAQVYHWFFDYMDRLFRIVRPRRLLYLAVGWYIHGSLDFS
;
A
#
# COMPACT_ATOMS: atom_id res chain seq x y z
N MET A 1 -17.37 -4.12 -17.49
CA MET A 1 -17.24 -2.78 -16.86
C MET A 1 -15.88 -2.72 -16.17
N GLY A 2 -15.15 -1.60 -16.25
CA GLY A 2 -13.84 -1.48 -15.57
C GLY A 2 -13.98 -1.25 -14.07
N ILE A 3 -12.89 -1.47 -13.33
CA ILE A 3 -12.82 -1.25 -11.86
C ILE A 3 -13.29 0.17 -11.48
N PRO A 4 -12.84 1.27 -12.14
CA PRO A 4 -13.27 2.62 -11.77
C PRO A 4 -14.77 2.86 -11.91
N SER A 5 -15.37 2.35 -12.99
CA SER A 5 -16.82 2.49 -13.24
C SER A 5 -17.64 1.71 -12.22
N PHE A 6 -17.19 0.52 -11.85
CA PHE A 6 -17.85 -0.29 -10.84
C PHE A 6 -17.76 0.34 -9.44
N PHE A 7 -16.57 0.82 -9.06
CA PHE A 7 -16.36 1.53 -7.80
C PHE A 7 -17.24 2.79 -7.70
N SER A 8 -17.27 3.61 -8.75
CA SER A 8 -18.12 4.81 -8.80
C SER A 8 -19.61 4.48 -8.63
N TRP A 9 -20.08 3.40 -9.27
CA TRP A 9 -21.46 2.93 -9.09
C TRP A 9 -21.73 2.47 -7.64
N LEU A 10 -20.79 1.75 -7.02
CA LEU A 10 -20.91 1.23 -5.65
C LEU A 10 -21.05 2.37 -4.63
N VAL A 11 -20.15 3.37 -4.70
CA VAL A 11 -20.15 4.53 -3.81
C VAL A 11 -21.38 5.41 -4.02
N GLY A 12 -21.80 5.61 -5.27
CA GLY A 12 -23.03 6.34 -5.57
C GLY A 12 -24.29 5.67 -5.02
N LYS A 13 -24.29 4.33 -4.91
CA LYS A 13 -25.42 3.56 -4.37
C LYS A 13 -25.41 3.45 -2.85
N TYR A 14 -24.23 3.35 -2.23
CA TYR A 14 -24.06 3.21 -0.79
C TYR A 14 -22.99 4.21 -0.30
N PRO A 15 -23.36 5.44 0.07
CA PRO A 15 -22.39 6.52 0.32
C PRO A 15 -21.50 6.29 1.56
N ASN A 16 -21.96 5.49 2.54
CA ASN A 16 -21.26 5.30 3.81
C ASN A 16 -20.29 4.10 3.82
N ILE A 17 -20.03 3.47 2.67
CA ILE A 17 -19.15 2.28 2.61
C ILE A 17 -17.66 2.63 2.52
N VAL A 18 -17.34 3.90 2.24
CA VAL A 18 -15.97 4.40 2.14
C VAL A 18 -15.71 5.28 3.35
N SER A 19 -14.68 4.92 4.10
CA SER A 19 -14.09 5.76 5.13
C SER A 19 -12.62 6.00 4.78
N PRO A 20 -12.07 7.18 5.08
CA PRO A 20 -10.63 7.36 5.01
C PRO A 20 -9.94 6.39 5.98
N ILE A 21 -8.76 5.93 5.58
CA ILE A 21 -7.90 5.13 6.44
C ILE A 21 -7.07 6.10 7.29
N ILE A 22 -7.06 5.91 8.61
CA ILE A 22 -6.23 6.69 9.53
C ILE A 22 -4.92 5.94 9.74
N ASP A 23 -3.83 6.52 9.26
CA ASP A 23 -2.47 5.97 9.42
C ASP A 23 -1.83 6.63 10.66
N VAL A 24 -1.99 6.01 11.83
CA VAL A 24 -1.64 6.62 13.14
C VAL A 24 -0.12 6.81 13.34
N PHE A 25 0.72 6.25 12.46
CA PHE A 25 2.17 6.53 12.48
C PHE A 25 2.66 6.82 11.06
N PRO A 26 2.40 7.98 10.46
CA PRO A 26 2.98 8.30 9.16
C PRO A 26 4.50 8.08 9.23
N ASP A 27 5.10 7.56 8.15
CA ASP A 27 6.56 7.43 8.11
C ASP A 27 7.16 8.80 8.42
N SER A 28 8.08 8.86 9.38
CA SER A 28 8.70 10.08 9.88
C SER A 28 9.62 10.78 8.85
N SER A 29 9.32 10.62 7.56
CA SER A 29 10.03 11.18 6.41
C SER A 29 9.21 12.22 5.65
N GLU A 30 7.96 12.48 6.04
CA GLU A 30 7.18 13.60 5.51
C GLU A 30 7.24 14.76 6.53
N GLU A 31 8.27 15.59 6.37
CA GLU A 31 8.36 17.01 6.73
C GLU A 31 7.64 17.48 8.00
N GLU A 32 8.34 17.48 9.13
CA GLU A 32 8.21 18.56 10.12
C GLU A 32 9.33 19.57 9.85
N GLU A 33 9.16 20.40 8.81
CA GLU A 33 9.67 21.77 8.87
C GLU A 33 8.61 22.54 9.68
N ASP A 34 8.89 22.87 10.94
CA ASP A 34 8.49 24.15 11.53
C ASP A 34 9.17 24.35 12.91
N GLU A 35 10.07 25.34 12.90
CA GLU A 35 10.35 26.37 13.90
C GLU A 35 10.74 25.99 15.34
N GLU A 36 12.00 26.32 15.66
CA GLU A 36 12.50 26.58 17.01
C GLU A 36 11.57 27.55 17.77
N GLN A 37 11.03 27.15 18.93
CA GLN A 37 10.61 28.09 19.96
C GLN A 37 11.09 27.65 21.35
N GLU A 38 11.68 28.63 22.03
CA GLU A 38 12.36 28.58 23.31
C GLU A 38 11.40 28.20 24.45
N GLU A 39 11.90 27.42 25.41
CA GLU A 39 11.21 27.10 26.66
C GLU A 39 11.04 28.37 27.51
N GLU A 40 9.81 28.86 27.69
CA GLU A 40 9.43 29.66 28.86
C GLU A 40 8.31 28.97 29.64
N GLU A 41 8.45 29.00 30.97
CA GLU A 41 7.65 28.34 32.00
C GLU A 41 6.30 29.06 32.26
N ASP A 42 5.36 28.32 32.89
CA ASP A 42 4.14 28.72 33.60
C ASP A 42 2.91 29.22 32.80
N ASP A 43 1.81 28.46 32.79
CA ASP A 43 0.62 28.71 33.63
C ASP A 43 -0.50 27.68 33.37
N ASP A 44 -1.27 27.38 34.41
CA ASP A 44 -2.38 26.42 34.51
C ASP A 44 -3.57 26.70 33.57
N GLU A 45 -3.88 25.82 32.60
CA GLU A 45 -5.25 25.60 32.10
C GLU A 45 -5.44 24.11 31.74
N GLU A 46 -6.22 23.37 32.55
CA GLU A 46 -6.72 22.03 32.21
C GLU A 46 -7.81 22.18 31.14
N GLU A 47 -7.42 22.24 29.86
CA GLU A 47 -8.35 22.03 28.75
C GLU A 47 -8.74 20.55 28.75
N GLU A 48 -9.93 20.24 29.26
CA GLU A 48 -10.60 18.96 29.03
C GLU A 48 -10.95 18.88 27.53
N ASP A 49 -9.97 18.50 26.71
CA ASP A 49 -10.21 18.03 25.37
C ASP A 49 -11.16 16.84 25.47
N GLU A 50 -12.42 17.05 25.10
CA GLU A 50 -13.36 15.98 24.80
C GLU A 50 -12.83 15.25 23.54
N GLU A 51 -11.77 14.46 23.72
CA GLU A 51 -11.31 13.47 22.77
C GLU A 51 -12.52 12.58 22.48
N GLN A 52 -13.15 12.84 21.34
CA GLN A 52 -14.21 11.99 20.83
C GLN A 52 -13.59 10.60 20.69
N GLN A 53 -13.88 9.73 21.66
CA GLN A 53 -13.48 8.32 21.65
C GLN A 53 -14.17 7.66 20.47
N GLN A 54 -13.58 7.83 19.28
CA GLN A 54 -13.97 7.08 18.11
C GLN A 54 -13.66 5.62 18.43
N GLU A 55 -14.70 4.80 18.48
CA GLU A 55 -14.57 3.37 18.73
C GLU A 55 -13.55 2.81 17.73
N GLU A 56 -12.43 2.29 18.25
CA GLU A 56 -11.40 1.67 17.43
C GLU A 56 -12.02 0.46 16.72
N ILE A 57 -12.11 0.52 15.38
CA ILE A 57 -12.59 -0.60 14.58
C ILE A 57 -11.55 -1.72 14.68
N ILE A 58 -11.93 -2.83 15.31
CA ILE A 58 -11.07 -3.99 15.50
C ILE A 58 -11.23 -4.97 14.34
N TYR A 59 -10.12 -5.29 13.69
CA TYR A 59 -10.07 -6.35 12.67
C TYR A 59 -9.50 -7.64 13.26
N ASP A 60 -10.22 -8.74 13.11
CA ASP A 60 -9.73 -10.08 13.52
C ASP A 60 -8.82 -10.70 12.46
N ASN A 61 -9.21 -10.58 11.19
CA ASN A 61 -8.59 -11.30 10.08
C ASN A 61 -8.23 -10.33 8.94
N LEU A 62 -7.02 -10.44 8.42
CA LEU A 62 -6.54 -9.71 7.25
C LEU A 62 -6.21 -10.70 6.13
N TYR A 63 -6.83 -10.51 4.96
CA TYR A 63 -6.61 -11.32 3.76
C TYR A 63 -5.95 -10.45 2.69
N LEU A 64 -4.80 -10.88 2.20
CA LEU A 64 -4.03 -10.15 1.20
C LEU A 64 -3.85 -10.98 -0.06
N ASP A 65 -4.25 -10.42 -1.20
CA ASP A 65 -3.87 -10.93 -2.51
C ASP A 65 -2.45 -10.42 -2.82
N MET A 66 -1.50 -11.33 -2.71
CA MET A 66 -0.08 -11.00 -2.87
C MET A 66 0.28 -10.69 -4.32
N ASN A 67 -0.53 -11.13 -5.30
CA ASN A 67 -0.19 -10.94 -6.71
C ASN A 67 -0.16 -9.45 -7.08
N GLU A 68 -1.16 -8.69 -6.63
CA GLU A 68 -1.23 -7.24 -6.89
C GLU A 68 -0.18 -6.48 -6.07
N ILE A 69 0.10 -6.90 -4.83
CA ILE A 69 1.13 -6.28 -3.99
C ILE A 69 2.50 -6.43 -4.65
N ILE A 70 2.86 -7.68 -4.98
CA ILE A 70 4.11 -8.01 -5.66
C ILE A 70 4.18 -7.21 -6.97
N TYR A 71 3.15 -7.28 -7.81
CA TYR A 71 3.16 -6.61 -9.10
C TYR A 71 3.30 -5.08 -9.00
N LYS A 72 2.75 -4.44 -7.96
CA LYS A 72 2.95 -3.02 -7.69
C LYS A 72 4.37 -2.70 -7.22
N CYS A 73 4.96 -3.51 -6.33
CA CYS A 73 6.36 -3.35 -5.90
C CYS A 73 7.34 -3.46 -7.07
N PHE A 74 7.02 -4.28 -8.07
CA PHE A 74 7.81 -4.39 -9.30
C PHE A 74 7.58 -3.21 -10.28
N ARG A 75 6.41 -2.55 -10.28
CA ARG A 75 6.06 -1.50 -11.28
C ARG A 75 6.24 -0.05 -10.82
N LEU A 76 6.04 0.27 -9.54
CA LEU A 76 5.93 1.66 -9.07
C LEU A 76 7.28 2.40 -8.94
N ASN A 77 8.42 1.71 -9.06
CA ASN A 77 9.72 2.32 -8.84
C ASN A 77 10.45 2.72 -10.13
N ASN A 78 10.01 3.85 -10.71
CA ASN A 78 10.75 4.70 -11.64
C ASN A 78 11.37 3.99 -12.86
N GLY A 79 10.70 2.97 -13.39
CA GLY A 79 11.14 2.25 -14.59
C GLY A 79 12.37 1.35 -14.39
N LEU A 80 12.84 1.15 -13.16
CA LEU A 80 14.06 0.37 -12.91
C LEU A 80 13.83 -1.15 -12.79
N VAL A 81 12.59 -1.62 -12.71
CA VAL A 81 12.34 -3.07 -12.64
C VAL A 81 11.24 -3.46 -13.63
N ILE A 82 11.73 -3.96 -14.77
CA ILE A 82 11.02 -4.80 -15.74
C ILE A 82 9.68 -4.20 -16.23
N HIS A 83 9.77 -3.47 -17.34
CA HIS A 83 8.65 -3.47 -18.29
C HIS A 83 8.48 -4.93 -18.75
N ILE A 84 7.63 -5.72 -18.08
CA ILE A 84 7.17 -7.01 -18.62
C ILE A 84 6.19 -6.62 -19.74
N SER A 85 6.74 -6.07 -20.82
CA SER A 85 6.03 -5.92 -22.07
C SER A 85 5.69 -7.33 -22.54
N THR A 86 4.44 -7.72 -22.37
CA THR A 86 3.86 -8.90 -23.02
C THR A 86 3.67 -8.70 -24.52
N THR A 87 4.11 -7.58 -25.10
CA THR A 87 4.18 -7.41 -26.55
C THR A 87 5.54 -7.85 -27.06
N HIS A 88 5.53 -8.94 -27.82
CA HIS A 88 6.65 -9.64 -28.46
C HIS A 88 7.39 -8.81 -29.54
N ASP A 89 7.20 -7.49 -29.62
CA ASP A 89 7.58 -6.70 -30.81
C ASP A 89 8.36 -5.41 -30.53
N ASP A 90 8.98 -5.24 -29.36
CA ASP A 90 9.91 -4.12 -29.13
C ASP A 90 11.38 -4.58 -28.96
N PRO A 91 12.21 -4.53 -30.01
CA PRO A 91 13.64 -4.84 -29.94
C PRO A 91 14.47 -3.79 -29.19
N HIS A 92 13.86 -2.69 -28.72
CA HIS A 92 14.48 -1.67 -27.88
C HIS A 92 13.99 -1.68 -26.42
N ALA A 93 13.22 -2.69 -26.00
CA ALA A 93 13.01 -2.98 -24.58
C ALA A 93 14.34 -3.45 -23.96
N ILE A 94 15.18 -2.49 -23.60
CA ILE A 94 16.42 -2.71 -22.87
C ILE A 94 16.02 -3.25 -21.50
N TRP A 95 16.01 -4.58 -21.38
CA TRP A 95 16.15 -5.27 -20.09
C TRP A 95 17.35 -4.64 -19.39
N PRO A 96 17.26 -4.14 -18.15
CA PRO A 96 18.41 -3.54 -17.49
C PRO A 96 19.52 -4.60 -17.42
N VAL A 97 20.54 -4.37 -18.25
CA VAL A 97 21.72 -5.22 -18.36
C VAL A 97 22.49 -5.04 -17.07
N SER A 98 22.39 -6.06 -16.21
CA SER A 98 23.50 -6.57 -15.40
C SER A 98 24.43 -5.53 -14.76
N ALA A 99 24.00 -4.99 -13.61
CA ALA A 99 24.91 -4.76 -12.48
C ALA A 99 24.09 -4.90 -11.18
N ASN A 100 24.12 -6.12 -10.62
CA ASN A 100 23.44 -6.57 -9.40
C ASN A 100 21.91 -6.71 -9.46
N LEU A 101 21.46 -7.69 -10.25
CA LEU A 101 20.12 -8.28 -10.13
C LEU A 101 19.78 -8.66 -8.67
N SER A 102 20.77 -9.13 -7.90
CA SER A 102 20.64 -9.40 -6.45
C SER A 102 20.28 -8.15 -5.64
N LEU A 103 20.88 -6.99 -5.95
CA LEU A 103 20.59 -5.73 -5.27
C LEU A 103 19.22 -5.18 -5.68
N ALA A 104 18.84 -5.33 -6.95
CA ALA A 104 17.51 -4.97 -7.43
C ALA A 104 16.42 -5.81 -6.75
N PHE A 105 16.63 -7.13 -6.61
CA PHE A 105 15.72 -7.98 -5.85
C PHE A 105 15.69 -7.59 -4.37
N ALA A 106 16.85 -7.35 -3.75
CA ALA A 106 16.92 -6.89 -2.36
C ALA A 106 16.13 -5.60 -2.14
N GLN A 107 16.20 -4.65 -3.08
CA GLN A 107 15.42 -3.41 -3.01
C GLN A 107 13.91 -3.66 -3.18
N VAL A 108 13.50 -4.52 -4.11
CA VAL A 108 12.09 -4.89 -4.27
C VAL A 108 11.56 -5.59 -3.02
N TYR A 109 12.37 -6.44 -2.37
CA TYR A 109 12.02 -7.04 -1.09
C TYR A 109 11.87 -5.99 0.01
N HIS A 110 12.75 -4.99 0.07
CA HIS A 110 12.62 -3.89 1.03
C HIS A 110 11.27 -3.19 0.88
N TRP A 111 10.91 -2.76 -0.33
CA TRP A 111 9.61 -2.12 -0.58
C TRP A 111 8.41 -3.01 -0.32
N PHE A 112 8.56 -4.31 -0.59
CA PHE A 112 7.55 -5.29 -0.27
C PHE A 112 7.32 -5.34 1.25
N PHE A 113 8.39 -5.40 2.05
CA PHE A 113 8.29 -5.42 3.51
C PHE A 113 7.72 -4.10 4.04
N ASP A 114 8.18 -2.94 3.57
CA ASP A 114 7.64 -1.65 3.98
C ASP A 114 6.13 -1.54 3.71
N TYR A 115 5.68 -1.99 2.54
CA TYR A 115 4.28 -2.00 2.17
C TYR A 115 3.44 -2.93 3.07
N MET A 116 3.98 -4.11 3.38
CA MET A 116 3.33 -5.08 4.27
C MET A 116 3.25 -4.57 5.70
N ASP A 117 4.33 -3.98 6.21
CA ASP A 117 4.39 -3.42 7.56
C ASP A 117 3.40 -2.26 7.70
N ARG A 118 3.29 -1.39 6.69
CA ARG A 118 2.28 -0.33 6.65
C ARG A 118 0.86 -0.89 6.70
N LEU A 119 0.53 -1.89 5.89
CA LEU A 119 -0.80 -2.52 5.93
C LEU A 119 -1.10 -3.17 7.28
N PHE A 120 -0.12 -3.85 7.87
CA PHE A 120 -0.29 -4.49 9.17
C PHE A 120 -0.49 -3.46 10.29
N ARG A 121 0.25 -2.35 10.24
CA ARG A 121 0.17 -1.24 11.20
C ARG A 121 -1.17 -0.51 11.15
N ILE A 122 -1.74 -0.38 9.96
CA ILE A 122 -3.08 0.19 9.72
C ILE A 122 -4.17 -0.75 10.23
N VAL A 123 -4.15 -2.03 9.83
CA VAL A 123 -5.27 -2.96 10.06
C VAL A 123 -5.21 -3.64 11.44
N ARG A 124 -4.01 -3.90 11.97
CA ARG A 124 -3.77 -4.55 13.28
C ARG A 124 -4.59 -5.85 13.48
N PRO A 125 -4.49 -6.84 12.57
CA PRO A 125 -5.29 -8.06 12.67
C PRO A 125 -4.94 -8.87 13.92
N ARG A 126 -5.94 -9.25 14.72
CA ARG A 126 -5.72 -9.93 16.01
C ARG A 126 -5.61 -11.45 15.95
N ARG A 127 -6.09 -12.09 14.87
CA ARG A 127 -6.28 -13.56 14.83
C ARG A 127 -5.64 -14.20 13.61
N LEU A 128 -5.90 -13.69 12.41
CA LEU A 128 -5.43 -14.32 11.18
C LEU A 128 -4.83 -13.30 10.22
N LEU A 129 -3.62 -13.60 9.74
CA LEU A 129 -3.06 -13.02 8.53
C LEU A 129 -3.02 -14.11 7.46
N TYR A 130 -3.76 -13.92 6.37
CA TYR A 130 -3.80 -14.84 5.24
C TYR A 130 -3.18 -14.17 4.00
N LEU A 131 -2.12 -14.76 3.48
CA LEU A 131 -1.41 -14.28 2.30
C LEU A 131 -1.66 -15.22 1.13
N ALA A 132 -2.44 -14.79 0.15
CA ALA A 132 -2.78 -15.58 -1.03
C ALA A 132 -1.78 -15.26 -2.16
N VAL A 133 -0.94 -16.21 -2.52
CA VAL A 133 -0.08 -16.13 -3.71
C VAL A 133 -0.71 -16.98 -4.80
N GLY A 134 -1.09 -16.34 -5.91
CA GLY A 134 -1.69 -17.02 -7.05
C GLY A 134 -0.63 -17.55 -8.00
N TRP A 135 -0.97 -18.64 -8.69
CA TRP A 135 -0.22 -19.05 -9.87
C TRP A 135 -0.90 -18.43 -11.09
N TYR A 136 -0.14 -17.72 -11.93
CA TYR A 136 -0.64 -17.30 -13.24
C TYR A 136 -0.91 -18.56 -14.06
N ILE A 137 -2.17 -18.95 -14.19
CA ILE A 137 -2.57 -19.95 -15.18
C ILE A 137 -2.47 -19.25 -16.54
N HIS A 138 -1.35 -19.44 -17.24
CA HIS A 138 -1.32 -19.22 -18.69
C HIS A 138 -2.20 -20.28 -19.35
N GLY A 139 -3.48 -19.95 -19.54
CA GLY A 139 -4.44 -20.79 -20.23
C GLY A 139 -5.45 -19.90 -20.92
N SER A 140 -5.34 -19.82 -22.25
CA SER A 140 -6.37 -19.31 -23.15
C SER A 140 -7.73 -19.86 -22.72
N LEU A 141 -8.63 -18.97 -22.30
CA LEU A 141 -10.05 -19.26 -22.32
C LEU A 141 -10.51 -19.13 -23.76
N ASP A 142 -10.12 -20.09 -24.59
CA ASP A 142 -10.80 -20.36 -25.85
C ASP A 142 -12.15 -21.00 -25.49
N PHE A 143 -13.15 -20.15 -25.27
CA PHE A 143 -14.54 -20.58 -25.29
C PHE A 143 -14.90 -20.88 -26.75
N SER A 144 -14.82 -22.16 -27.12
CA SER A 144 -15.52 -22.69 -28.29
C SER A 144 -16.95 -23.11 -27.94
#